data_AF-A0A6P7Y6V0-F1
#
_entry.id   AF-A0A6P7Y6V0-F1
#
_cell.length_a   1.000
_cell.length_b   1.000
_cell.length_c   1.000
_cell.angle_alpha   90.00
_cell.angle_beta   90.00
_cell.angle_gamma   90.00
#
_symmetry.space_group_name_H-M   'P 1'
#
loop_
_entity.id
_entity.type
_entity.pdbx_description
1 polymer ?
#
loop_
_entity_poly.entity_id
_entity_poly.type
_entity_poly.pdbx_seq_one_letter_code
_entity_poly.pdbx_strand_id
1 'polypeptide(L)'
;MNKLYIGNLSENVSPLDLESIFKESKIPFSGQFLVKTGYAFVDCPDESWAMKAIEALSGKVELHGKVIEVEHSVPKRQSVVILKTQLARCASQERGEEHWHKK
;
A
#
# COMPACT_ATOMS: atom_id res chain seq x y z
N MET A 1 11.90 10.01 1.86
CA MET A 1 11.13 10.15 0.60
C MET A 1 10.19 8.97 0.54
N ASN A 2 8.94 9.18 0.92
CA ASN A 2 7.94 8.11 1.03
C ASN A 2 7.13 8.12 -0.27
N LYS A 3 7.72 7.60 -1.34
CA LYS A 3 7.05 7.50 -2.64
C LYS A 3 6.45 6.11 -2.76
N LEU A 4 5.27 6.00 -3.37
CA LEU A 4 4.61 4.75 -3.73
C LEU A 4 4.71 4.54 -5.24
N TYR A 5 4.87 3.29 -5.62
CA TYR A 5 4.77 2.81 -7.00
C TYR A 5 3.40 2.17 -7.19
N ILE A 6 2.73 2.52 -8.29
CA ILE A 6 1.45 1.96 -8.69
C ILE A 6 1.67 1.31 -10.05
N GLY A 7 1.71 -0.01 -10.09
CA GLY A 7 1.92 -0.83 -11.28
C GLY A 7 0.64 -1.43 -11.84
N ASN A 8 0.81 -2.17 -12.95
CA ASN A 8 -0.26 -2.85 -13.67
C ASN A 8 -1.40 -1.94 -14.14
N LEU A 9 -1.08 -0.67 -14.42
CA LEU A 9 -2.03 0.29 -14.93
C LEU A 9 -2.28 0.07 -16.43
N SER A 10 -3.50 0.39 -16.88
CA SER A 10 -3.81 0.44 -18.30
C SER A 10 -3.24 1.73 -18.92
N GLU A 11 -2.98 1.72 -20.23
CA GLU A 11 -2.45 2.90 -20.95
C GLU A 11 -3.44 4.08 -20.94
N ASN A 12 -4.71 3.81 -20.65
CA ASN A 12 -5.78 4.79 -20.58
C ASN A 12 -5.99 5.39 -19.17
N VAL A 13 -5.25 4.93 -18.15
CA VAL A 13 -5.40 5.42 -16.78
C VAL A 13 -4.96 6.87 -16.66
N SER A 14 -5.80 7.70 -16.07
CA SER A 14 -5.51 9.10 -15.79
C SER A 14 -5.13 9.31 -14.31
N PRO A 15 -4.37 10.37 -13.99
CA PRO A 15 -4.06 10.73 -12.60
C PRO A 15 -5.32 10.98 -11.77
N LEU A 16 -6.41 11.48 -12.38
CA LEU A 16 -7.69 11.70 -11.69
C LEU A 16 -8.33 10.41 -11.19
N ASP A 17 -8.18 9.30 -11.93
CA ASP A 17 -8.73 8.01 -11.52
C ASP A 17 -8.02 7.52 -10.24
N LEU A 18 -6.69 7.63 -10.24
CA LEU A 18 -5.86 7.30 -9.08
C LEU A 18 -6.17 8.21 -7.88
N GLU A 19 -6.33 9.52 -8.11
CA GLU A 19 -6.74 10.45 -7.05
C GLU A 19 -8.09 10.06 -6.43
N SER A 20 -9.05 9.66 -7.26
CA SER A 20 -10.39 9.27 -6.79
C SER A 20 -10.33 8.03 -5.91
N ILE A 21 -9.53 7.04 -6.31
CA ILE A 21 -9.29 5.80 -5.54
C ILE A 21 -8.64 6.10 -4.19
N PHE A 22 -7.61 6.95 -4.16
CA PHE A 22 -6.95 7.34 -2.91
C PHE A 22 -7.89 8.15 -1.99
N LYS A 23 -8.73 9.01 -2.56
CA LYS A 23 -9.77 9.75 -1.82
C LYS A 23 -10.84 8.82 -1.24
N GLU A 24 -11.30 7.83 -2.01
CA GLU A 24 -12.28 6.84 -1.56
C GLU A 24 -11.74 6.01 -0.38
N SER A 25 -10.48 5.60 -0.48
CA SER A 25 -9.77 4.89 0.59
C SER A 25 -9.35 5.79 1.76
N LYS A 26 -9.66 7.10 1.70
CA LYS A 26 -9.31 8.12 2.70
C LYS A 26 -7.81 8.16 3.04
N ILE A 27 -6.98 7.92 2.03
CA ILE A 27 -5.52 7.95 2.16
C ILE A 27 -5.02 9.34 1.78
N PRO A 28 -4.32 10.05 2.69
CA PRO A 28 -3.68 11.30 2.34
C PRO A 28 -2.47 11.02 1.44
N PHE A 29 -2.43 11.72 0.32
CA PHE A 29 -1.27 11.78 -0.56
C PHE A 29 -0.72 13.21 -0.57
N SER A 30 0.57 13.32 -0.89
CA SER A 30 1.30 14.58 -1.01
C SER A 30 1.74 14.77 -2.46
N GLY A 31 1.64 15.99 -2.97
CA GLY A 31 2.00 16.28 -4.35
C GLY A 31 0.99 15.73 -5.36
N GLN A 32 1.47 15.46 -6.58
CA GLN A 32 0.67 14.99 -7.71
C GLN A 32 1.05 13.57 -8.11
N PHE A 33 0.10 12.86 -8.73
CA PHE A 33 0.35 11.55 -9.32
C PHE A 33 1.18 11.68 -10.60
N LEU A 34 2.39 11.12 -10.58
CA LEU A 34 3.25 11.02 -11.75
C LEU A 34 2.89 9.77 -12.54
N VAL A 35 1.94 9.89 -13.46
CA VAL A 35 1.50 8.79 -14.33
C VAL A 35 2.42 8.64 -15.54
N LYS A 36 2.82 7.41 -15.82
CA LYS A 36 3.55 6.97 -17.01
C LYS A 36 2.82 5.81 -17.67
N THR A 37 3.27 5.39 -18.84
CA THR A 37 2.71 4.26 -19.59
C THR A 37 2.85 2.96 -18.78
N GLY A 38 1.74 2.51 -18.19
CA GLY A 38 1.65 1.27 -17.43
C GLY A 38 1.96 1.35 -15.94
N TYR A 39 2.33 2.52 -15.41
CA TYR A 39 2.62 2.71 -13.98
C TYR A 39 2.57 4.17 -13.55
N ALA A 40 2.41 4.43 -12.26
CA ALA A 40 2.38 5.76 -11.68
C ALA A 40 3.18 5.82 -10.37
N PHE A 41 3.51 7.05 -9.95
CA PHE A 41 4.09 7.31 -8.64
C PHE A 41 3.30 8.36 -7.88
N VAL A 42 3.21 8.21 -6.57
CA VAL A 42 2.62 9.20 -5.68
C VAL A 42 3.49 9.38 -4.44
N ASP A 43 3.62 10.60 -3.94
CA ASP A 43 4.30 10.85 -2.68
C ASP A 43 3.30 10.78 -1.53
N CYS A 44 3.70 10.19 -0.40
CA CYS A 44 2.91 10.09 0.82
C CYS A 44 3.61 10.88 1.95
N PRO A 45 2.84 11.44 2.89
CA PRO A 45 3.43 12.12 4.05
C PRO A 45 4.16 11.12 4.97
N ASP A 46 3.54 9.97 5.25
CA ASP A 46 4.06 8.97 6.20
C ASP A 46 4.07 7.55 5.61
N GLU A 47 5.00 6.72 6.11
CA GLU A 47 5.09 5.29 5.77
C GLU A 47 3.85 4.51 6.22
N SER A 48 3.24 4.87 7.34
CA SER A 48 2.00 4.21 7.80
C SER A 48 0.84 4.40 6.82
N TRP A 49 0.76 5.55 6.16
CA TRP A 49 -0.22 5.80 5.09
C TRP A 49 0.15 5.06 3.82
N ALA A 50 1.44 4.97 3.51
CA ALA A 50 1.94 4.19 2.39
C ALA A 50 1.58 2.70 2.53
N MET A 51 1.76 2.13 3.72
CA MET A 51 1.39 0.74 4.03
C MET A 51 -0.12 0.53 3.90
N LYS A 52 -0.93 1.43 4.46
CA LYS A 52 -2.40 1.38 4.31
C LYS A 52 -2.82 1.45 2.84
N ALA A 53 -2.14 2.26 2.03
CA ALA A 53 -2.43 2.35 0.60
C ALA A 53 -2.15 1.03 -0.12
N ILE A 54 -1.03 0.39 0.20
CA ILE A 54 -0.70 -0.92 -0.34
C ILE A 54 -1.78 -1.94 0.05
N GLU A 55 -2.14 -2.02 1.32
CA GLU A 55 -3.13 -2.99 1.80
C GLU A 55 -4.57 -2.72 1.31
N ALA A 56 -4.93 -1.46 1.10
CA ALA A 56 -6.28 -1.06 0.68
C ALA A 56 -6.46 -1.15 -0.84
N LEU A 57 -5.43 -0.81 -1.62
CA LEU A 57 -5.54 -0.63 -3.06
C LEU A 57 -4.95 -1.81 -3.85
N SER A 58 -3.82 -2.36 -3.38
CA SER A 58 -3.11 -3.42 -4.10
C SER A 58 -3.96 -4.69 -4.15
N GLY A 59 -4.21 -5.20 -5.36
CA GLY A 59 -4.97 -6.43 -5.54
C GLY A 59 -6.48 -6.30 -5.31
N LYS A 60 -6.97 -5.11 -4.94
CA LYS A 60 -8.38 -4.87 -4.58
C LYS A 60 -9.11 -3.94 -5.52
N VAL A 61 -8.39 -3.03 -6.17
CA VAL A 61 -8.98 -2.06 -7.09
C VAL A 61 -8.69 -2.46 -8.53
N GLU A 62 -9.72 -2.49 -9.35
CA GLU A 62 -9.62 -2.74 -10.78
C GLU A 62 -9.84 -1.46 -11.58
N LEU A 63 -8.88 -1.12 -12.44
CA LEU A 63 -8.96 -0.01 -13.37
C LEU A 63 -8.90 -0.54 -14.79
N HIS A 64 -9.94 -0.24 -15.59
CA HIS A 64 -10.05 -0.66 -16.99
C HIS A 64 -9.87 -2.18 -17.21
N GLY A 65 -10.38 -2.99 -16.28
CA GLY A 65 -10.28 -4.46 -16.35
C GLY A 65 -8.90 -5.03 -15.99
N LYS A 66 -8.03 -4.24 -15.35
CA LYS A 66 -6.79 -4.69 -14.73
C LYS A 66 -6.75 -4.33 -13.26
N VAL A 67 -6.33 -5.28 -12.44
CA VAL A 67 -6.13 -5.06 -11.00
C VAL A 67 -4.87 -4.23 -10.80
N ILE A 68 -4.98 -3.09 -10.13
CA ILE A 68 -3.81 -2.26 -9.85
C ILE A 68 -2.97 -2.86 -8.74
N GLU A 69 -1.66 -2.66 -8.84
CA GLU A 69 -0.71 -3.10 -7.84
C GLU A 69 -0.05 -1.89 -7.20
N VAL A 70 -0.04 -1.82 -5.87
CA VAL A 70 0.57 -0.71 -5.14
C VAL A 70 1.70 -1.25 -4.29
N GLU A 71 2.88 -0.66 -4.40
CA GLU A 71 4.09 -1.04 -3.66
C GLU A 71 4.86 0.18 -3.16
N HIS A 72 5.74 -0.03 -2.18
CA HIS A 72 6.64 1.03 -1.73
C HIS A 72 7.67 1.35 -2.82
N SER A 73 7.83 2.62 -3.19
CA SER A 73 8.90 3.04 -4.09
C SER A 73 10.22 2.95 -3.35
N VAL A 74 11.11 2.05 -3.79
CA VAL A 74 12.38 1.81 -3.12
C VAL A 74 13.55 2.36 -3.95
N PRO A 75 14.39 3.28 -3.42
CA PRO A 75 15.78 3.30 -3.81
C PRO A 75 16.45 2.03 -3.24
N LYS A 76 17.16 1.27 -4.09
CA LYS A 76 17.77 -0.07 -3.88
C LYS A 76 18.63 -0.33 -2.60
N ARG A 77 18.68 0.53 -1.58
CA ARG A 77 19.70 0.45 -0.50
C ARG A 77 19.25 -0.09 0.86
N GLN A 78 17.99 -0.47 1.07
CA GLN A 78 17.55 -1.10 2.33
C GLN A 78 16.58 -2.26 2.09
N SER A 79 16.88 -3.13 1.13
CA SER A 79 16.15 -4.38 0.90
C SER A 79 16.64 -5.50 1.85
N VAL A 80 16.70 -5.22 3.15
CA VAL A 80 16.87 -6.26 4.17
C VAL A 80 16.37 -5.64 5.46
N VAL A 81 15.17 -6.04 5.91
CA VAL A 81 14.75 -6.21 7.31
C VAL A 81 13.22 -6.18 7.44
N ILE A 82 12.45 -5.45 6.63
CA ILE A 82 11.02 -5.19 6.97
C ILE A 82 10.02 -6.23 6.43
N LEU A 83 10.25 -6.85 5.27
CA LEU A 83 9.30 -7.83 4.70
C LEU A 83 9.25 -9.20 5.39
N LYS A 84 10.17 -9.50 6.32
CA LYS A 84 10.12 -10.74 7.11
C LYS A 84 9.48 -10.56 8.49
N THR A 85 9.28 -9.32 8.97
CA THR A 85 8.85 -9.08 10.36
C THR A 85 7.34 -8.83 10.49
N GLN A 86 6.65 -8.37 9.44
CA GLN A 86 5.21 -8.11 9.52
C GLN A 86 4.36 -9.39 9.57
N LEU A 87 4.74 -10.43 8.80
CA LEU A 87 4.05 -11.73 8.83
C LEU A 87 4.29 -12.53 10.12
N ALA A 88 5.32 -12.19 10.91
CA ALA A 88 5.57 -12.84 12.20
C ALA A 88 4.79 -12.21 13.37
N ARG A 89 4.32 -10.96 13.26
CA ARG A 89 3.53 -10.31 14.32
C ARG A 89 2.03 -10.63 14.26
N CYS A 90 1.49 -10.92 13.08
CA CYS A 90 0.07 -11.26 12.95
C CYS A 90 -0.29 -12.66 13.49
N ALA A 91 0.70 -13.54 13.66
CA ALA A 91 0.48 -14.91 14.15
C ALA A 91 0.59 -15.08 15.69
N SER A 92 0.80 -14.01 16.46
CA SER A 92 1.01 -14.10 17.92
C SER A 92 -0.13 -13.54 18.78
N GLN A 93 -1.15 -12.89 18.20
CA GLN A 93 -2.21 -12.23 18.99
C GLN A 93 -3.43 -13.14 19.26
N GLU A 94 -3.51 -14.34 18.67
CA GLU A 94 -4.71 -15.20 18.73
C GLU A 94 -4.54 -16.50 19.54
N ARG A 95 -3.66 -16.54 20.55
CA ARG A 95 -3.67 -17.66 21.52
C ARG A 95 -3.72 -17.19 22.96
N GLY A 96 -4.94 -17.22 23.49
CA GLY A 96 -5.19 -17.72 24.83
C GLY A 96 -5.35 -16.66 25.91
N GLU A 97 -6.54 -16.06 25.96
CA GLU A 97 -7.30 -16.08 27.22
C GLU A 97 -7.30 -17.53 27.74
N GLU A 98 -6.87 -17.77 28.98
CA GLU A 98 -7.34 -18.82 29.91
C GLU A 98 -6.40 -18.82 31.13
N HIS A 99 -6.40 -17.72 31.92
CA HIS A 99 -5.78 -17.75 33.24
C HIS A 99 -6.80 -18.31 34.25
N TRP A 100 -6.71 -19.62 34.48
CA TRP A 100 -7.43 -20.30 35.55
C TRP A 100 -7.07 -19.70 36.91
N HIS A 101 -8.08 -19.14 37.57
CA HIS A 101 -8.04 -18.75 38.97
C HIS A 101 -7.66 -19.98 39.81
N LYS A 102 -6.51 -19.91 40.46
CA LYS A 102 -6.17 -20.83 41.54
C LYS A 102 -5.52 -20.06 42.68
N LYS A 103 -6.35 -19.46 43.53
CA LYS A 103 -6.16 -19.49 44.98
C LYS A 103 -7.47 -19.21 45.71
#